data_AF-A0AAV2BGF9-F1
#
_entry.id   AF-A0AAV2BGF9-F1
#
_cell.length_a   1.000
_cell.length_b   1.000
_cell.length_c   1.000
_cell.angle_alpha   90.00
_cell.angle_beta   90.00
_cell.angle_gamma   90.00
#
_symmetry.space_group_name_H-M   'P 1'
#
loop_
_entity.id
_entity.type
_entity.pdbx_description
1 polymer ?
#
loop_
_entity_poly.entity_id
_entity_poly.type
_entity_poly.pdbx_seq_one_letter_code
_entity_poly.pdbx_strand_id
1 'polypeptide(L)'
;MNRSQSTNCDFASKYGLQHNVSDASLPPKLEDIKKQLKEEIRKELKIKEGAENLRKATTDKKSLSNINSIVKKANTKLHELQQELQDLNAYMLVFQGQSGDINFTELECAKIKPSAEY
;
A
#
# COMPACT_ATOMS: atom_id res chain seq x y z
N MET A 1 0.93 0.60 22.19
CA MET A 1 -0.43 0.02 22.21
C MET A 1 -0.76 -0.54 20.83
N ASN A 2 -1.21 -1.79 20.83
CA ASN A 2 -2.02 -2.48 19.83
C ASN A 2 -1.49 -2.55 18.39
N ARG A 3 -0.53 -3.46 18.20
CA ARG A 3 -0.29 -4.12 16.92
C ARG A 3 -1.43 -5.12 16.71
N SER A 4 -2.57 -4.64 16.25
CA SER A 4 -3.65 -5.50 15.75
C SER A 4 -3.08 -6.22 14.54
N GLN A 5 -2.62 -7.46 14.71
CA GLN A 5 -2.29 -8.30 13.57
C GLN A 5 -3.61 -8.59 12.87
N SER A 6 -3.84 -7.99 11.69
CA SER A 6 -4.89 -8.39 10.77
C SER A 6 -4.83 -9.90 10.64
N THR A 7 -5.89 -10.59 11.03
CA THR A 7 -5.97 -12.02 10.80
C THR A 7 -6.35 -12.24 9.34
N ASN A 8 -5.89 -13.33 8.70
CA ASN A 8 -6.28 -13.66 7.32
C ASN A 8 -7.81 -13.68 7.10
N CYS A 9 -8.58 -13.89 8.18
CA CYS A 9 -10.05 -13.85 8.19
C CYS A 9 -10.60 -12.44 7.87
N ASP A 10 -9.92 -11.39 8.37
CA ASP A 10 -10.34 -9.99 8.21
C ASP A 10 -10.22 -9.55 6.75
N PHE A 11 -9.11 -9.94 6.08
CA PHE A 11 -8.89 -9.66 4.67
C PHE A 11 -9.94 -10.34 3.78
N ALA A 12 -10.16 -11.64 3.97
CA ALA A 12 -11.15 -12.38 3.21
C ALA A 12 -12.57 -11.86 3.42
N SER A 13 -12.89 -11.34 4.62
CA SER A 13 -14.17 -10.71 4.91
C SER A 13 -14.32 -9.35 4.23
N LYS A 14 -13.28 -8.51 4.26
CA LYS A 14 -13.26 -7.18 3.61
C LYS A 14 -13.54 -7.26 2.10
N TYR A 15 -13.04 -8.31 1.45
CA TYR A 15 -13.16 -8.51 0.01
C TYR A 15 -14.28 -9.50 -0.40
N GLY A 16 -15.09 -9.96 0.57
CA GLY A 16 -16.20 -10.88 0.29
C GLY A 16 -15.76 -12.24 -0.26
N LEU A 17 -14.53 -12.67 0.04
CA LEU A 17 -13.93 -13.90 -0.48
C LEU A 17 -14.36 -15.16 0.30
N GLN A 18 -15.12 -15.00 1.40
CA GLN A 18 -15.49 -16.08 2.32
C GLN A 18 -16.57 -17.05 1.79
N HIS A 19 -17.34 -16.70 0.75
CA HIS A 19 -18.59 -17.42 0.41
C HIS A 19 -18.69 -17.98 -1.02
N ASN A 20 -17.66 -17.94 -1.86
CA ASN A 20 -17.76 -18.48 -3.23
C ASN A 20 -16.43 -19.01 -3.78
N VAL A 21 -15.94 -20.08 -3.18
CA VAL A 21 -14.75 -20.84 -3.64
C VAL A 21 -15.17 -21.83 -4.75
N SER A 22 -15.72 -21.31 -5.85
CA SER A 22 -15.76 -22.05 -7.11
C SER A 22 -14.60 -21.55 -7.97
N ASP A 23 -13.62 -22.43 -8.11
CA ASP A 23 -12.17 -22.20 -8.00
C ASP A 23 -11.46 -21.54 -9.20
N ALA A 24 -12.17 -21.04 -10.21
CA ALA A 24 -11.55 -20.47 -11.42
C ALA A 24 -11.44 -18.92 -11.41
N SER A 25 -12.33 -18.24 -10.67
CA SER A 25 -12.41 -16.76 -10.71
C SER A 25 -11.66 -16.06 -9.58
N LEU A 26 -11.20 -16.80 -8.58
CA LEU A 26 -10.53 -16.24 -7.41
C LEU A 26 -9.10 -15.76 -7.71
N PRO A 27 -8.24 -16.51 -8.42
CA PRO A 27 -6.90 -16.04 -8.79
C PRO A 27 -6.87 -14.71 -9.57
N PRO A 28 -7.67 -14.49 -10.63
CA PRO A 28 -7.64 -13.22 -11.35
C PRO A 28 -8.15 -12.06 -10.48
N LYS A 29 -9.12 -12.28 -9.59
CA LYS A 29 -9.59 -11.25 -8.63
C LYS A 29 -8.49 -10.84 -7.65
N LEU A 30 -7.69 -11.78 -7.15
CA LEU A 30 -6.57 -11.47 -6.26
C LEU A 30 -5.47 -10.66 -6.97
N GLU A 31 -5.16 -11.03 -8.21
CA GLU A 31 -4.22 -10.26 -9.04
C GLU A 31 -4.74 -8.85 -9.37
N ASP A 32 -6.04 -8.69 -9.62
CA ASP A 32 -6.67 -7.39 -9.83
C ASP A 32 -6.59 -6.51 -8.58
N ILE A 33 -6.91 -7.05 -7.39
CA ILE A 33 -6.78 -6.33 -6.11
C ILE A 33 -5.31 -5.92 -5.88
N LYS A 34 -4.36 -6.84 -6.11
CA LYS A 34 -2.92 -6.57 -6.00
C LYS A 34 -2.48 -5.43 -6.91
N LYS A 35 -2.97 -5.42 -8.17
CA LYS A 35 -2.68 -4.37 -9.14
C LYS A 35 -3.30 -3.04 -8.69
N GLN A 36 -4.54 -3.03 -8.21
CA GLN A 36 -5.19 -1.83 -7.70
C GLN A 36 -4.42 -1.22 -6.53
N LEU A 37 -4.04 -2.03 -5.54
CA LEU A 37 -3.25 -1.58 -4.39
C LEU A 37 -1.91 -0.98 -4.83
N LYS A 38 -1.19 -1.64 -5.75
CA LYS A 38 0.06 -1.11 -6.30
C LYS A 38 -0.12 0.22 -7.04
N GLU A 39 -1.17 0.35 -7.85
CA GLU A 39 -1.50 1.60 -8.52
C GLU A 39 -1.88 2.71 -7.53
N GLU A 40 -2.60 2.37 -6.46
CA GLU A 40 -2.97 3.35 -5.45
C GLU A 40 -1.75 3.81 -4.64
N ILE A 41 -0.84 2.90 -4.27
CA ILE A 41 0.46 3.25 -3.66
C ILE A 41 1.23 4.22 -4.56
N ARG A 42 1.30 3.96 -5.87
CA ARG A 42 1.98 4.86 -6.83
C ARG A 42 1.36 6.24 -6.88
N LYS A 43 0.02 6.33 -6.90
CA LYS A 43 -0.70 7.60 -6.89
C LYS A 43 -0.43 8.37 -5.59
N GLU A 44 -0.48 7.68 -4.46
CA GLU A 44 -0.26 8.28 -3.14
C GLU A 44 1.19 8.76 -2.97
N LEU A 45 2.17 8.03 -3.50
CA LEU A 45 3.57 8.48 -3.57
C LEU A 45 3.71 9.78 -4.36
N LYS A 46 3.08 9.89 -5.54
CA LYS A 46 3.11 11.14 -6.33
C LYS A 46 2.49 12.32 -5.59
N ILE A 47 1.39 12.09 -4.86
CA ILE A 47 0.76 13.12 -4.03
C ILE A 47 1.71 13.56 -2.92
N LYS A 48 2.35 12.60 -2.23
CA LYS A 48 3.34 12.89 -1.20
C LYS A 48 4.51 13.72 -1.74
N GLU A 49 5.13 13.30 -2.85
CA GLU A 49 6.24 14.02 -3.48
C GLU A 49 5.83 15.44 -3.89
N GLY A 50 4.64 15.59 -4.51
CA GLY A 50 4.10 16.90 -4.87
C GLY A 50 3.89 17.80 -3.66
N ALA A 51 3.32 17.26 -2.58
CA ALA A 51 3.10 18.00 -1.33
C ALA A 51 4.42 18.38 -0.63
N GLU A 52 5.43 17.51 -0.66
CA GLU A 52 6.76 17.80 -0.11
C GLU A 52 7.48 18.88 -0.92
N ASN A 53 7.36 18.86 -2.25
CA ASN A 53 7.88 19.92 -3.12
C ASN A 53 7.18 21.25 -2.86
N LEU A 54 5.84 21.24 -2.74
CA LEU A 54 5.08 22.44 -2.35
C LEU A 54 5.50 22.95 -0.97
N ARG A 55 5.77 22.05 -0.01
CA ARG A 55 6.26 22.42 1.33
C ARG A 55 7.57 23.19 1.26
N LYS A 56 8.51 22.74 0.41
CA LYS A 56 9.80 23.41 0.19
C LYS A 56 9.67 24.79 -0.46
N ALA A 57 8.70 24.94 -1.39
CA ALA A 57 8.47 26.18 -2.11
C ALA A 57 7.62 27.21 -1.34
N THR A 58 6.92 26.79 -0.28
CA THR A 58 5.96 27.64 0.44
C THR A 58 6.60 28.30 1.67
N THR A 59 6.42 29.61 1.80
CA THR A 59 6.89 30.39 2.96
C THR A 59 5.75 30.82 3.90
N ASP A 60 4.49 30.80 3.44
CA ASP A 60 3.33 31.16 4.24
C ASP A 60 3.00 30.11 5.31
N LYS A 61 2.83 30.56 6.56
CA LYS A 61 2.63 29.71 7.74
C LYS A 61 1.32 28.93 7.69
N LYS A 62 0.23 29.54 7.18
CA LYS A 62 -1.08 28.85 7.09
C LYS A 62 -1.02 27.76 6.03
N SER A 63 -0.45 28.06 4.87
CA SER A 63 -0.25 27.13 3.78
C SER A 63 0.66 25.96 4.18
N LEU A 64 1.74 26.23 4.91
CA LEU A 64 2.62 25.18 5.48
C LEU A 64 1.87 24.22 6.40
N SER A 65 0.96 24.72 7.24
CA SER A 65 0.13 23.86 8.11
C SER A 65 -0.76 22.92 7.28
N ASN A 66 -1.42 23.46 6.25
CA ASN A 66 -2.25 22.67 5.35
C ASN A 66 -1.43 21.62 4.59
N ILE A 67 -0.28 22.00 4.02
CA ILE A 67 0.61 21.08 3.29
C ILE A 67 1.12 19.98 4.23
N ASN A 68 1.51 20.31 5.46
CA ASN A 68 1.91 19.32 6.46
C ASN A 68 0.80 18.32 6.78
N SER A 69 -0.46 18.77 6.82
CA SER A 69 -1.59 17.88 7.01
C SER A 69 -1.77 16.91 5.82
N ILE A 70 -1.54 17.39 4.59
CA ILE A 70 -1.59 16.56 3.37
C ILE A 70 -0.48 15.51 3.40
N VAL A 71 0.77 15.91 3.69
CA VAL A 71 1.90 14.97 3.79
C VAL A 71 1.64 13.90 4.86
N LYS A 72 1.09 14.29 6.03
CA LYS A 72 0.72 13.34 7.08
C LYS A 72 -0.34 12.34 6.59
N LYS A 73 -1.42 12.83 5.98
CA LYS A 73 -2.49 11.98 5.43
C LYS A 73 -1.96 11.00 4.37
N ALA A 74 -1.12 11.48 3.45
CA ALA A 74 -0.52 10.65 2.41
C ALA A 74 0.38 9.56 3.01
N ASN A 75 1.17 9.87 4.05
CA ASN A 75 1.97 8.87 4.75
C ASN A 75 1.11 7.82 5.47
N THR A 76 0.03 8.23 6.15
CA THR A 76 -0.90 7.29 6.79
C THR A 76 -1.52 6.36 5.75
N LYS A 77 -2.03 6.92 4.65
CA LYS A 77 -2.65 6.13 3.58
C LYS A 77 -1.66 5.20 2.89
N LEU A 78 -0.42 5.62 2.67
CA LEU A 78 0.65 4.74 2.16
C LEU A 78 0.88 3.55 3.09
N HIS A 79 0.93 3.78 4.40
CA HIS A 79 1.12 2.70 5.37
C HIS A 79 -0.06 1.72 5.35
N GLU A 80 -1.30 2.21 5.30
CA GLU A 80 -2.50 1.38 5.20
C GLU A 80 -2.51 0.53 3.93
N LEU A 81 -2.23 1.14 2.76
CA LEU A 81 -2.18 0.42 1.48
C LEU A 81 -1.06 -0.63 1.45
N GLN A 82 0.09 -0.32 2.06
CA GLN A 82 1.19 -1.28 2.19
C GLN A 82 0.83 -2.45 3.10
N GLN A 83 0.18 -2.19 4.23
CA GLN A 83 -0.30 -3.23 5.14
C GLN A 83 -1.31 -4.12 4.43
N GLU A 84 -2.25 -3.51 3.71
CA GLU A 84 -3.26 -4.24 2.95
C GLU A 84 -2.66 -5.10 1.82
N LEU A 85 -1.62 -4.61 1.15
CA LEU A 85 -0.86 -5.41 0.18
C LEU A 85 -0.12 -6.58 0.84
N GLN A 86 0.41 -6.39 2.05
CA GLN A 86 1.03 -7.47 2.83
C GLN A 86 0.00 -8.53 3.23
N ASP A 87 -1.16 -8.11 3.73
CA ASP A 87 -2.27 -8.99 4.10
C ASP A 87 -2.75 -9.80 2.89
N LEU A 88 -2.86 -9.16 1.71
CA LEU A 88 -3.17 -9.86 0.45
C LEU A 88 -2.11 -10.89 0.07
N ASN A 89 -0.82 -10.53 0.14
CA ASN A 89 0.27 -11.46 -0.18
C ASN A 89 0.28 -12.66 0.78
N ALA A 90 -0.02 -12.44 2.07
CA ALA A 90 -0.16 -13.52 3.05
C ALA A 90 -1.37 -14.43 2.74
N TYR A 91 -2.52 -13.83 2.39
CA TYR A 91 -3.69 -14.58 1.95
C TYR A 91 -3.41 -15.40 0.67
N MET A 92 -2.76 -14.79 -0.31
CA MET A 92 -2.32 -15.47 -1.53
C MET A 92 -1.34 -16.59 -1.24
N LEU A 93 -0.40 -16.42 -0.30
CA LEU A 93 0.53 -17.48 0.08
C LEU A 93 -0.19 -18.68 0.71
N VAL A 94 -1.21 -18.45 1.53
CA VAL A 94 -2.05 -19.53 2.09
C VAL A 94 -2.86 -20.22 0.99
N PHE A 95 -3.39 -19.43 0.04
CA PHE A 95 -4.10 -19.96 -1.12
C PHE A 95 -3.19 -20.73 -2.09
N GLN A 96 -1.95 -20.28 -2.28
CA GLN A 96 -0.95 -20.82 -3.21
C GLN A 96 0.02 -21.81 -2.58
N GLY A 97 -0.03 -22.03 -1.26
CA GLY A 97 0.89 -22.84 -0.46
C GLY A 97 0.95 -24.34 -0.78
N GLN A 98 0.40 -24.77 -1.92
CA GLN A 98 0.70 -26.05 -2.57
C GLN A 98 1.77 -25.95 -3.68
N SER A 99 2.25 -24.76 -4.05
CA SER A 99 3.31 -24.59 -5.05
C SER A 99 4.09 -23.31 -4.75
N GLY A 100 5.26 -23.48 -4.14
CA GLY A 100 6.15 -22.39 -3.80
C GLY A 100 6.72 -21.72 -5.04
N ASP A 101 6.40 -20.43 -5.23
CA ASP A 101 7.19 -19.50 -6.02
C ASP A 101 7.14 -18.14 -5.32
N ILE A 102 8.13 -17.96 -4.45
CA ILE A 102 8.38 -16.73 -3.70
C ILE A 102 8.87 -15.69 -4.71
N ASN A 103 7.95 -14.97 -5.36
CA ASN A 103 8.29 -13.75 -6.09
C ASN A 103 8.55 -12.63 -5.07
N PHE A 104 9.71 -12.73 -4.43
CA PHE A 104 10.36 -11.68 -3.69
C PHE A 104 10.83 -10.61 -4.68
N THR A 105 9.92 -9.80 -5.21
CA THR A 105 10.29 -8.51 -5.79
C THR A 105 10.39 -7.49 -4.67
N GLU A 106 11.29 -7.76 -3.72
CA GLU A 106 11.94 -6.69 -2.97
C GLU A 106 13.00 -6.09 -3.89
N LEU A 107 13.25 -4.78 -3.73
CA LEU A 107 14.18 -3.94 -4.50
C LEU A 107 13.60 -3.20 -5.73
N GLU A 108 12.51 -2.47 -5.54
CA GLU A 108 12.48 -1.08 -6.04
C GLU A 108 12.17 -0.05 -4.93
N CYS A 109 12.68 -0.30 -3.72
CA CYS A 109 12.86 0.75 -2.71
C CYS A 109 14.15 1.57 -2.96
N ALA A 110 14.94 1.26 -4.00
CA ALA A 110 16.28 1.82 -4.22
C ALA A 110 16.41 2.82 -5.38
N LYS A 111 15.35 3.59 -5.73
CA LYS A 111 15.48 4.69 -6.70
C LYS A 111 14.96 6.06 -6.29
N ILE A 112 14.53 6.24 -5.06
CA ILE A 112 14.42 7.60 -4.50
C ILE A 112 15.68 7.82 -3.66
N LYS A 113 16.77 8.17 -4.35
CA LYS A 113 17.85 8.92 -3.69
C LYS A 113 17.21 10.22 -3.19
N PRO A 114 17.29 10.56 -1.89
CA PRO A 114 17.06 11.93 -1.48
C PRO A 114 18.21 12.75 -2.07
N SER A 115 17.97 13.37 -3.22
CA SER A 115 18.85 14.42 -3.71
C SER A 115 18.76 15.60 -2.74
N ALA A 116 19.91 15.88 -2.12
CA ALA A 116 20.24 17.06 -1.33
C ALA A 116 19.62 17.14 0.07
N GLU A 117 20.31 16.54 1.04
CA GLU A 117 20.68 17.28 2.25
C GLU A 117 21.82 18.23 1.88
N TYR A 118 21.62 19.51 2.17
CA TYR A 118 22.65 20.50 2.45
C TYR A 118 22.43 20.94 3.89
#